data_AF-A0A7S2XEW6-F1
#
_entry.id   AF-A0A7S2XEW6-F1
#
_cell.length_a   1.000
_cell.length_b   1.000
_cell.length_c   1.000
_cell.angle_alpha   90.00
_cell.angle_beta   90.00
_cell.angle_gamma   90.00
#
_symmetry.space_group_name_H-M   'P 1'
#
loop_
_entity.id
_entity.type
_entity.pdbx_description
1 polymer ?
#
loop_
_entity_poly.entity_id
_entity_poly.type
_entity_poly.pdbx_seq_one_letter_code
_entity_poly.pdbx_strand_id
1 'polypeptide(L)'
;MENWLSENDFHKLINAINTSIVMRWPCVPCYCFSTVCCPFTLGLSTLLVRCLCFSDAEMAAQATIQRVNDSQACRESGVTFKLVYSRCRSWIEVSRESRR
;
A
#
# COMPACT_ATOMS: atom_id res chain seq x y z
N MET A 1 -9.82 -6.35 19.63
CA MET A 1 -9.38 -5.28 18.70
C MET A 1 -10.15 -3.97 18.94
N GLU A 2 -10.97 -3.90 20.00
CA GLU A 2 -12.07 -2.91 20.13
C GLU A 2 -11.73 -1.64 20.92
N ASN A 3 -10.46 -1.27 21.12
CA ASN A 3 -10.12 -0.08 21.92
C ASN A 3 -8.77 0.58 21.56
N TRP A 4 -8.23 0.29 20.38
CA TRP A 4 -6.87 0.72 19.99
C TRP A 4 -6.90 1.91 19.04
N LEU A 5 -7.96 1.97 18.23
CA LEU A 5 -8.28 3.05 17.31
C LEU A 5 -9.80 3.09 17.22
N SER A 6 -10.40 4.28 17.10
CA SER A 6 -11.82 4.37 16.78
C SER A 6 -12.08 3.64 15.45
N GLU A 7 -13.16 2.85 15.37
CA GLU A 7 -13.51 2.12 14.15
C GLU A 7 -13.60 3.06 12.94
N ASN A 8 -14.11 4.27 13.18
CA ASN A 8 -14.17 5.34 12.19
C ASN A 8 -12.79 5.81 11.72
N ASP A 9 -11.83 5.92 12.64
CA ASP A 9 -10.47 6.33 12.29
C ASP A 9 -9.77 5.23 11.52
N PHE A 10 -9.96 3.96 11.90
CA PHE A 10 -9.43 2.82 11.17
C PHE A 10 -9.98 2.75 9.75
N HIS A 11 -11.29 2.91 9.59
CA HIS A 11 -11.94 2.93 8.28
C HIS A 11 -11.43 4.08 7.40
N LYS A 12 -11.29 5.29 7.96
CA LYS A 12 -10.72 6.43 7.22
C LYS A 12 -9.30 6.15 6.75
N LEU A 13 -8.50 5.54 7.61
CA LEU A 13 -7.10 5.20 7.36
C LEU A 13 -6.94 4.17 6.24
N ILE A 14 -7.67 3.05 6.35
CA ILE A 14 -7.73 2.02 5.31
C ILE A 14 -8.23 2.60 4.00
N ASN A 15 -9.25 3.45 4.04
CA ASN A 15 -9.82 4.04 2.83
C ASN A 15 -8.84 5.02 2.14
N ALA A 16 -8.07 5.79 2.91
CA ALA A 16 -7.01 6.65 2.38
C ALA A 16 -5.89 5.83 1.72
N ILE A 17 -5.45 4.74 2.35
CA ILE A 17 -4.46 3.83 1.77
C ILE A 17 -5.00 3.18 0.49
N ASN A 18 -6.22 2.63 0.52
CA ASN A 18 -6.85 2.02 -0.65
C ASN A 18 -6.99 3.02 -1.81
N THR A 19 -7.43 4.25 -1.52
CA THR A 19 -7.55 5.30 -2.54
C THR A 19 -6.20 5.64 -3.16
N SER A 20 -5.13 5.71 -2.35
CA SER A 20 -3.77 5.97 -2.85
C SER A 20 -3.25 4.86 -3.78
N ILE A 21 -3.61 3.60 -3.50
CA ILE A 21 -3.21 2.43 -4.29
C ILE A 21 -4.01 2.37 -5.59
N VAL A 22 -5.34 2.51 -5.53
CA VAL A 22 -6.23 2.45 -6.71
C VAL A 22 -5.93 3.57 -7.71
N MET A 23 -5.59 4.76 -7.23
CA MET A 23 -5.20 5.87 -8.12
C MET A 23 -3.88 5.64 -8.85
N ARG A 24 -3.01 4.79 -8.31
CA ARG A 24 -1.67 4.54 -8.86
C ARG A 24 -1.57 3.19 -9.59
N TRP A 25 -2.47 2.25 -9.32
CA TRP A 25 -2.40 0.87 -9.78
C TRP A 25 -3.77 0.31 -10.20
N PRO A 26 -3.88 -0.40 -11.34
CA PRO A 26 -2.89 -0.54 -12.40
C PRO A 26 -2.85 0.71 -13.28
N CYS A 27 -1.65 1.19 -13.59
CA CYS A 27 -1.41 2.19 -14.61
C CYS A 27 -1.99 1.74 -15.97
N VAL A 28 -2.73 2.62 -16.65
CA VAL A 28 -3.24 2.41 -18.02
C VAL A 28 -2.15 1.86 -18.98
N PRO A 29 -0.92 2.42 -19.03
CA PRO A 29 0.14 1.86 -19.87
C PRO A 29 0.50 0.42 -19.50
N CYS A 30 0.40 0.05 -18.23
CA CYS A 30 0.69 -1.29 -17.73
C CYS A 30 -0.34 -2.32 -18.18
N TYR A 31 -1.61 -1.91 -18.17
CA TYR A 31 -2.70 -2.70 -18.71
C TYR A 31 -2.56 -2.87 -20.23
N CYS A 32 -2.27 -1.78 -20.96
CA CYS A 32 -2.09 -1.80 -22.41
C CYS A 32 -0.87 -2.63 -22.85
N PHE A 33 0.29 -2.49 -22.20
CA PHE A 33 1.48 -3.28 -22.56
C PHE A 33 1.30 -4.76 -22.24
N SER A 34 0.62 -5.07 -21.13
CA SER A 34 0.25 -6.44 -20.79
C SER A 34 -0.63 -7.06 -21.86
N THR A 35 -1.67 -6.36 -22.33
CA THR A 35 -2.61 -6.90 -23.32
C THR A 35 -2.05 -6.94 -24.75
N VAL A 36 -1.32 -5.91 -25.17
CA VAL A 36 -0.80 -5.80 -26.55
C VAL A 36 0.48 -6.60 -26.75
N CYS A 37 1.39 -6.61 -25.77
CA CYS A 37 2.69 -7.29 -25.90
C CYS A 37 2.71 -8.71 -25.34
N CYS A 38 1.66 -9.17 -24.63
CA CYS A 38 1.56 -10.57 -24.14
C CYS A 38 1.84 -11.63 -25.22
N PRO A 39 1.20 -11.58 -26.41
CA PRO A 39 1.37 -12.64 -27.41
C PRO A 39 2.75 -12.58 -28.07
N PHE A 40 3.37 -11.40 -28.16
CA PHE A 40 4.67 -11.22 -28.81
C PHE A 40 5.88 -11.47 -27.88
N THR A 41 5.68 -11.40 -26.57
CA THR A 41 6.76 -11.57 -25.57
C THR A 41 6.62 -12.85 -24.74
N LEU A 42 5.69 -13.75 -25.09
CA LEU A 42 5.35 -14.94 -24.29
C LEU A 42 5.03 -14.58 -22.82
N GLY A 43 4.45 -13.39 -22.60
CA GLY A 43 4.11 -12.89 -21.26
C GLY A 43 5.26 -12.24 -20.46
N LEU A 44 6.49 -12.14 -20.99
CA LEU A 44 7.60 -11.45 -20.29
C LEU A 44 7.34 -9.95 -20.09
N SER A 45 6.59 -9.30 -21.00
CA SER A 45 6.20 -7.89 -20.85
C SER A 45 5.40 -7.64 -19.56
N THR A 46 4.62 -8.62 -19.11
CA THR A 46 3.81 -8.53 -17.89
C THR A 46 4.63 -8.57 -16.59
N LEU A 47 5.88 -9.03 -16.65
CA LEU A 47 6.80 -9.07 -15.50
C LEU A 47 7.55 -7.75 -15.34
N LEU A 48 8.07 -7.19 -16.45
CA LEU A 48 8.80 -5.92 -16.45
C LEU A 48 7.91 -4.74 -16.01
N VAL A 49 6.69 -4.70 -16.54
CA VAL A 49 5.69 -3.69 -16.19
C VAL A 49 5.26 -3.80 -14.72
N ARG A 50 5.16 -5.02 -14.19
CA ARG A 50 4.86 -5.24 -12.77
C ARG A 50 5.98 -4.69 -11.89
N CYS A 51 7.25 -4.98 -12.18
CA CYS A 51 8.36 -4.49 -11.35
C CYS A 51 8.46 -2.96 -11.32
N LEU A 52 8.33 -2.28 -12.46
CA LEU A 52 8.52 -0.83 -12.53
C LEU A 52 7.39 -0.05 -11.86
N CYS A 53 6.13 -0.41 -12.13
CA CYS A 53 5.00 0.34 -11.59
C CYS A 53 4.53 -0.10 -10.20
N PHE A 54 4.91 -1.31 -9.76
CA PHE A 54 4.70 -1.71 -8.38
C PHE A 54 5.57 -0.89 -7.42
N SER A 55 6.84 -0.64 -7.79
CA SER A 55 7.77 0.13 -6.95
C SER A 55 7.29 1.56 -6.69
N ASP A 56 6.73 2.23 -7.70
CA ASP A 56 6.20 3.60 -7.54
C ASP A 56 4.95 3.65 -6.66
N ALA A 57 4.05 2.68 -6.82
CA ALA A 57 2.85 2.57 -5.99
C ALA A 57 3.21 2.21 -4.54
N GLU A 58 4.21 1.36 -4.35
CA GLU A 58 4.77 1.00 -3.05
C GLU A 58 5.37 2.21 -2.33
N MET A 59 6.21 3.00 -3.00
CA MET A 59 6.77 4.22 -2.43
C MET A 59 5.69 5.23 -2.02
N ALA A 60 4.65 5.39 -2.85
CA ALA A 60 3.52 6.27 -2.52
C ALA A 60 2.68 5.76 -1.33
N ALA A 61 2.46 4.45 -1.25
CA ALA A 61 1.76 3.84 -0.12
C ALA A 61 2.57 3.97 1.17
N GLN A 62 3.88 3.73 1.14
CA GLN A 62 4.77 3.95 2.28
C GLN A 62 4.79 5.41 2.73
N ALA A 63 4.85 6.36 1.80
CA ALA A 63 4.81 7.79 2.15
C ALA A 63 3.48 8.19 2.80
N THR A 64 2.36 7.65 2.33
CA THR A 64 1.04 7.86 2.94
C THR A 64 0.99 7.28 4.34
N ILE A 65 1.51 6.07 4.54
CA ILE A 65 1.57 5.41 5.85
C ILE A 65 2.45 6.18 6.83
N GLN A 66 3.60 6.70 6.39
CA GLN A 66 4.44 7.57 7.23
C GLN A 66 3.70 8.83 7.67
N ARG A 67 2.99 9.50 6.76
CA ARG A 67 2.16 10.68 7.09
C ARG A 67 1.08 10.37 8.11
N VAL A 68 0.44 9.21 7.97
CA VAL A 68 -0.56 8.75 8.94
C VAL A 68 0.10 8.46 10.28
N ASN A 69 1.26 7.79 10.30
CA ASN A 69 1.97 7.49 11.54
C ASN A 69 2.43 8.75 12.28
N ASP A 70 2.74 9.82 11.53
CA ASP A 70 3.03 11.15 12.08
C ASP A 70 1.78 11.90 12.53
N SER A 71 0.58 11.44 12.19
CA SER A 71 -0.66 12.04 12.68
C SER A 71 -0.78 11.91 14.20
N GLN A 72 -1.34 12.94 14.81
CA GLN A 72 -1.48 13.04 16.26
C GLN A 72 -2.28 11.86 16.85
N ALA A 73 -3.26 11.33 16.12
CA ALA A 73 -4.06 10.16 16.52
C ALA A 73 -3.21 8.88 16.69
N CYS A 74 -2.22 8.66 15.81
CA CYS A 74 -1.32 7.50 15.92
C CYS A 74 -0.31 7.69 17.06
N ARG A 75 0.22 8.91 17.23
CA ARG A 75 1.16 9.24 18.31
C ARG A 75 0.54 9.12 19.70
N GLU A 76 -0.71 9.57 19.87
CA GLU A 76 -1.44 9.48 21.14
C GLU A 76 -1.83 8.04 21.49
N SER A 77 -2.16 7.23 20.47
CA SER A 77 -2.54 5.82 20.66
C SER A 77 -1.33 4.88 20.82
N GLY A 78 -0.12 5.35 20.46
CA GLY A 78 1.10 4.54 20.41
C GLY A 78 1.06 3.45 19.34
N VAL A 79 0.21 3.61 18.32
CA VAL A 79 -0.02 2.64 17.24
C VAL A 79 0.81 3.05 16.02
N THR A 80 1.53 2.09 15.46
CA THR A 80 2.40 2.27 14.30
C THR A 80 1.97 1.35 13.17
N PHE A 81 1.77 1.93 11.99
CA PHE A 81 1.41 1.21 10.78
C PHE A 81 2.66 0.99 9.92
N LYS A 82 2.88 -0.24 9.47
CA LYS A 82 3.99 -0.60 8.57
C LYS A 82 3.48 -1.45 7.42
N LEU A 83 3.88 -1.10 6.20
CA LEU A 83 3.59 -1.92 5.03
C LEU A 83 4.70 -2.96 4.87
N VAL A 84 4.34 -4.24 4.90
CA VAL A 84 5.26 -5.37 4.75
C VAL A 84 4.98 -6.08 3.44
N TYR A 85 6.06 -6.44 2.75
CA TYR A 85 6.02 -7.15 1.49
C TYR A 85 6.79 -8.46 1.58
N SER A 86 6.21 -9.54 1.05
CA SER A 86 6.86 -10.83 0.91
C SER A 86 6.48 -11.48 -0.42
N ARG A 87 7.45 -11.55 -1.33
CA ARG A 87 7.34 -12.09 -2.72
C ARG A 87 6.21 -11.46 -3.53
N CYS A 88 4.99 -11.96 -3.36
CA CYS A 88 3.79 -11.55 -4.09
C CYS A 88 2.61 -11.26 -3.14
N ARG A 89 2.91 -11.05 -1.86
CA ARG A 89 1.92 -10.69 -0.84
C ARG A 89 2.36 -9.41 -0.17
N SER A 90 1.40 -8.56 0.10
CA SER A 90 1.57 -7.38 0.93
C SER A 90 0.51 -7.41 2.03
N TRP A 91 0.86 -6.88 3.19
CA TRP A 91 -0.08 -6.67 4.28
C TRP A 91 0.34 -5.46 5.10
N ILE A 92 -0.64 -4.86 5.77
CA ILE A 92 -0.40 -3.78 6.72
C ILE A 92 -0.23 -4.43 8.09
N GLU A 93 0.96 -4.27 8.65
CA GLU A 93 1.27 -4.65 10.02
C GLU A 93 0.97 -3.47 10.95
N VAL A 94 0.20 -3.74 12.00
CA VAL A 94 -0.18 -2.75 13.02
C VAL A 94 0.51 -3.16 14.31
N SER A 95 1.52 -2.38 14.72
CA SER A 95 2.29 -2.61 15.94
C SER A 95 1.96 -1.53 16.97
N ARG A 96 2.12 -1.82 18.25
CA ARG A 96 1.97 -0.83 19.33
C ARG A 96 3.23 -0.76 20.17
N GLU A 97 3.73 0.45 20.39
CA GLU A 97 4.83 0.71 21.31
C GLU A 97 4.25 0.78 22.73
N SER A 98 4.35 -0.33 23.47
CA SER A 98 3.98 -0.35 24.89
C SER A 98 5.08 0.34 25.70
N ARG A 99 4.96 1.66 25.88
CA ARG A 99 5.81 2.42 26.80
C ARG A 99 5.65 1.83 28.21
N ARG A 100 6.66 1.08 28.68
CA ARG A 100 6.84 0.71 30.10
C ARG A 100 7.34 1.91 30.88
#